data_AF-K2C679-F1
#
_entry.id   AF-K2C679-F1
#
_cell.length_a   1.000
_cell.length_b   1.000
_cell.length_c   1.000
_cell.angle_alpha   90.00
_cell.angle_beta   90.00
_cell.angle_gamma   90.00
#
_symmetry.space_group_name_H-M   'P 1'
#
loop_
_entity.id
_entity.type
_entity.pdbx_description
1 polymer ?
#
loop_
_entity_poly.entity_id
_entity_poly.type
_entity_poly.pdbx_seq_one_letter_code
_entity_poly.pdbx_strand_id
1 'polypeptide(L)'
;MQESALFVAQMRNDLNNAVLAPVVSDNGQGQLNAMPDRLSFSVYSSREAKALPVVYRYQPSESGGSVFRREGNDNERVLIKDRVASLTWQTELERFVEPDSTSSGTIRLSIGLDMQLKMQVGSEKPFNLKTSIFPARLNRQLNSP
;
A
#
# COMPACT_ATOMS: atom_id res chain seq x y z
N MET A 1 -7.48 9.92 -15.46
CA MET A 1 -7.49 10.69 -14.19
C MET A 1 -8.36 10.05 -13.11
N GLN A 2 -9.63 9.69 -13.37
CA GLN A 2 -10.52 9.10 -12.33
C GLN A 2 -10.00 7.79 -11.72
N GLU A 3 -9.52 6.85 -12.54
CA GLU A 3 -8.92 5.57 -12.08
C GLU A 3 -7.72 5.78 -11.16
N SER A 4 -6.84 6.72 -11.51
CA SER A 4 -5.66 7.08 -10.70
C SER A 4 -6.05 7.66 -9.34
N ALA A 5 -7.09 8.49 -9.30
CA ALA A 5 -7.62 9.04 -8.05
C ALA A 5 -8.24 7.96 -7.17
N LEU A 6 -9.02 7.04 -7.75
CA LEU A 6 -9.60 5.89 -7.04
C LEU A 6 -8.52 4.96 -6.49
N PHE A 7 -7.47 4.70 -7.28
CA PHE A 7 -6.31 3.93 -6.84
C PHE A 7 -5.63 4.56 -5.62
N VAL A 8 -5.31 5.86 -5.66
CA VAL A 8 -4.68 6.57 -4.54
C VAL A 8 -5.59 6.60 -3.31
N ALA A 9 -6.89 6.84 -3.50
CA ALA A 9 -7.87 6.83 -2.41
C ALA A 9 -7.96 5.46 -1.74
N GLN A 10 -8.00 4.38 -2.52
CA GLN A 10 -8.00 3.00 -2.00
C GLN A 10 -6.71 2.70 -1.23
N MET A 11 -5.55 3.08 -1.76
CA MET A 11 -4.26 2.88 -1.09
C MET A 11 -4.17 3.63 0.23
N ARG A 12 -4.69 4.87 0.27
CA ARG A 12 -4.78 5.63 1.52
C ARG A 12 -5.70 4.96 2.53
N ASN A 13 -6.84 4.44 2.10
CA ASN A 13 -7.75 3.72 2.97
C ASN A 13 -7.09 2.46 3.56
N ASP A 14 -6.37 1.70 2.75
CA ASP A 14 -5.68 0.50 3.21
C ASP A 14 -4.58 0.84 4.21
N LEU A 15 -3.78 1.87 3.93
CA LEU A 15 -2.74 2.35 4.84
C LEU A 15 -3.31 2.83 6.19
N ASN A 16 -4.45 3.52 6.18
CA ASN A 16 -5.13 3.94 7.41
C ASN A 16 -5.57 2.77 8.29
N ASN A 17 -5.76 1.59 7.71
CA ASN A 17 -6.18 0.38 8.39
C ASN A 17 -5.03 -0.64 8.51
N ALA A 18 -3.79 -0.26 8.19
CA ALA A 18 -2.67 -1.18 8.18
C ALA A 18 -2.40 -1.75 9.59
N VAL A 19 -2.24 -3.07 9.67
CA VAL A 19 -1.91 -3.78 10.91
C VAL A 19 -0.43 -4.17 10.85
N LEU A 20 0.37 -3.58 11.74
CA LEU A 20 1.81 -3.78 11.82
C LEU A 20 2.11 -4.44 13.18
N ALA A 21 2.62 -5.68 13.14
CA ALA A 21 2.96 -6.41 14.36
C ALA A 21 4.27 -5.88 14.98
N PRO A 22 4.48 -5.97 16.30
CA PRO A 22 5.80 -5.75 16.86
C PRO A 22 6.73 -6.90 16.42
N VAL A 23 7.94 -6.58 15.99
CA VAL A 23 8.97 -7.57 15.62
C VAL A 23 9.48 -8.21 16.93
N VAL A 24 8.80 -9.26 17.42
CA VAL A 24 9.18 -9.98 18.65
C VAL A 24 10.03 -11.23 18.35
N SER A 25 10.22 -11.60 17.09
CA SER A 25 11.00 -12.79 16.74
C SER A 25 11.74 -12.59 15.44
N ASP A 26 12.99 -13.06 15.43
CA ASP A 26 14.09 -12.90 14.48
C ASP A 26 13.85 -13.42 13.04
N ASN A 27 12.59 -13.57 12.63
CA ASN A 27 12.21 -13.92 11.27
C ASN A 27 11.32 -12.78 10.73
N GLY A 28 11.93 -11.64 10.38
CA GLY A 28 11.31 -10.44 9.79
C GLY A 28 10.60 -10.64 8.44
N GLN A 29 9.98 -11.80 8.22
CA GLN A 29 9.13 -12.10 7.09
C GLN A 29 7.84 -11.27 7.18
N GLY A 30 7.87 -10.11 6.53
CA GLY A 30 6.83 -9.74 5.58
C GLY A 30 5.62 -8.96 6.12
N GLN A 31 5.78 -8.09 7.11
CA GLN A 31 4.72 -7.11 7.44
C GLN A 31 4.43 -6.17 6.27
N LEU A 32 5.47 -5.91 5.48
CA LEU A 32 5.45 -5.19 4.24
C LEU A 32 6.36 -5.92 3.27
N ASN A 33 5.88 -6.17 2.07
CA ASN A 33 6.67 -6.72 0.97
C ASN A 33 6.48 -5.84 -0.25
N ALA A 34 7.56 -5.20 -0.70
CA ALA A 34 7.59 -4.38 -1.89
C ALA A 34 8.55 -5.00 -2.90
N MET A 35 8.00 -5.55 -3.98
CA MET A 35 8.67 -6.01 -5.18
C MET A 35 8.30 -5.08 -6.34
N PRO A 36 9.06 -5.03 -7.45
CA PRO A 36 8.75 -4.13 -8.57
C PRO A 36 7.31 -4.27 -9.10
N ASP A 37 6.78 -5.49 -9.13
CA ASP A 37 5.44 -5.82 -9.64
C ASP A 37 4.39 -6.01 -8.52
N ARG A 38 4.77 -5.90 -7.25
CA ARG A 38 3.89 -6.26 -6.14
C ARG A 38 4.16 -5.46 -4.88
N LEU A 39 3.10 -5.03 -4.23
CA LEU A 39 3.14 -4.48 -2.88
C LEU A 39 2.12 -5.24 -2.01
N SER A 40 2.53 -5.72 -0.84
CA SER A 40 1.60 -6.35 0.10
C SER A 40 1.89 -6.01 1.56
N PHE A 41 0.82 -5.85 2.33
CA PHE A 41 0.84 -5.64 3.78
C PHE A 41 -0.50 -6.08 4.38
N SER A 42 -0.63 -6.14 5.70
CA SER A 42 -1.87 -6.52 6.37
C SER A 42 -2.73 -5.30 6.68
N VAL A 43 -4.06 -5.41 6.53
CA VAL A 43 -5.05 -4.40 6.96
C VAL A 43 -6.11 -5.02 7.85
N TYR A 44 -6.65 -4.24 8.77
CA TYR A 44 -7.81 -4.66 9.56
C TYR A 44 -9.08 -4.52 8.73
N SER A 45 -9.74 -5.65 8.45
CA SER A 45 -11.02 -5.66 7.74
C SER A 45 -12.16 -5.64 8.76
N SER A 46 -12.90 -4.52 8.82
CA SER A 46 -14.08 -4.41 9.68
C SER A 46 -15.18 -5.41 9.29
N ARG A 47 -15.23 -5.85 8.01
CA ARG A 47 -16.18 -6.86 7.53
C ARG A 47 -15.95 -8.22 8.18
N GLU A 48 -14.69 -8.61 8.29
CA GLU A 48 -14.31 -9.94 8.80
C GLU A 48 -13.78 -9.90 10.24
N ALA A 49 -13.74 -8.72 10.86
CA ALA A 49 -13.22 -8.46 12.21
C ALA A 49 -11.82 -9.07 12.47
N LYS A 50 -10.95 -9.08 11.44
CA LYS A 50 -9.59 -9.63 11.52
C LYS A 50 -8.64 -8.93 10.56
N ALA A 51 -7.34 -9.14 10.76
CA ALA A 51 -6.32 -8.72 9.82
C ALA A 51 -6.32 -9.61 8.57
N LEU A 52 -6.30 -8.98 7.40
CA LEU A 52 -6.23 -9.64 6.09
C LEU A 52 -5.07 -9.06 5.27
N PRO A 53 -4.37 -9.88 4.46
CA PRO A 53 -3.38 -9.35 3.54
C PRO A 53 -4.06 -8.58 2.41
N VAL A 54 -3.59 -7.38 2.12
CA VAL A 54 -3.86 -6.72 0.85
C VAL A 54 -2.67 -6.89 -0.08
N VAL A 55 -2.96 -7.14 -1.35
CA VAL A 55 -1.95 -7.31 -2.40
C VAL A 55 -2.30 -6.38 -3.55
N TYR A 56 -1.40 -5.46 -3.82
CA TYR A 56 -1.37 -4.69 -5.05
C TYR A 56 -0.46 -5.38 -6.03
N ARG A 57 -0.94 -5.62 -7.25
CA ARG A 57 -0.18 -6.26 -8.33
C ARG A 57 -0.15 -5.34 -9.53
N TYR A 58 1.04 -5.14 -10.08
CA TYR A 58 1.25 -4.46 -11.35
C TYR A 58 1.53 -5.50 -12.43
N GLN A 59 0.79 -5.39 -13.53
CA GLN A 59 0.99 -6.23 -14.70
C GLN A 59 1.39 -5.35 -15.88
N PRO A 60 2.64 -5.39 -16.34
CA PRO A 60 3.04 -4.68 -17.55
C PRO A 60 2.36 -5.29 -18.78
N SER A 61 2.12 -4.47 -19.79
CA SER A 61 1.64 -4.86 -21.11
C SER A 61 2.19 -3.88 -22.15
N GLU A 62 2.34 -4.34 -23.40
CA GLU A 62 2.82 -3.52 -24.51
C GLU A 62 1.96 -2.26 -24.72
N SER A 63 0.65 -2.40 -24.53
CA SER A 63 -0.33 -1.30 -24.66
C SER A 63 -0.41 -0.37 -23.45
N GLY A 64 0.34 -0.65 -22.37
CA GLY A 64 0.20 -0.04 -21.06
C GLY A 64 -0.26 -1.05 -20.03
N GLY A 65 0.36 -1.06 -18.86
CA GLY A 65 0.09 -2.00 -17.79
C GLY A 65 -1.14 -1.66 -16.94
N SER A 66 -1.51 -2.61 -16.10
CA SER A 66 -2.68 -2.56 -15.22
C SER A 66 -2.28 -2.75 -13.76
N VAL A 67 -3.02 -2.12 -12.85
CA VAL A 67 -2.86 -2.28 -11.39
C VAL A 67 -4.10 -2.93 -10.81
N PHE A 68 -3.89 -3.96 -10.02
CA PHE A 68 -4.92 -4.77 -9.39
C PHE A 68 -4.77 -4.69 -7.87
N ARG A 69 -5.88 -4.92 -7.16
CA ARG A 69 -5.91 -5.09 -5.70
C ARG A 69 -6.69 -6.33 -5.33
N ARG A 70 -6.16 -7.09 -4.38
CA ARG A 70 -6.85 -8.18 -3.67
C ARG A 70 -6.80 -7.94 -2.16
N GLU A 71 -7.87 -8.28 -1.46
CA GLU A 71 -7.93 -8.33 0.01
C GLU A 71 -8.27 -9.75 0.45
N GLY A 72 -7.43 -10.34 1.29
CA GLY A 72 -7.58 -11.74 1.70
C GLY A 72 -7.70 -12.69 0.50
N ASN A 73 -8.79 -13.45 0.48
CA ASN A 73 -9.12 -14.41 -0.56
C ASN A 73 -10.18 -13.90 -1.55
N ASP A 74 -10.51 -12.60 -1.51
CA ASP A 74 -11.45 -12.00 -2.47
C ASP A 74 -10.86 -12.02 -3.90
N ASN A 75 -11.70 -11.80 -4.90
CA ASN A 75 -11.25 -11.65 -6.28
C ASN A 75 -10.41 -10.37 -6.47
N GLU A 76 -9.41 -10.45 -7.35
CA GLU A 76 -8.65 -9.26 -7.78
C GLU A 76 -9.58 -8.25 -8.46
N ARG A 77 -9.51 -7.00 -8.02
CA ARG A 77 -10.20 -5.86 -8.64
C ARG A 77 -9.20 -5.03 -9.42
N VAL A 78 -9.57 -4.63 -10.62
CA VAL A 78 -8.76 -3.71 -11.44
C VAL A 78 -8.94 -2.29 -10.91
N LEU A 79 -7.83 -1.61 -10.59
CA LEU A 79 -7.83 -0.23 -10.13
C LEU A 79 -7.43 0.74 -11.25
N ILE A 80 -6.47 0.35 -12.09
CA ILE A 80 -6.08 1.07 -13.31
C ILE A 80 -5.94 0.04 -14.41
N LYS A 81 -6.56 0.30 -15.57
CA LYS A 81 -6.56 -0.62 -16.70
C LYS A 81 -5.80 -0.05 -17.90
N ASP A 82 -4.82 -0.81 -18.36
CA ASP A 82 -4.09 -0.62 -19.63
C ASP A 82 -3.50 0.79 -19.83
N ARG A 83 -3.05 1.42 -18.74
CA ARG A 83 -2.64 2.84 -18.72
C ARG A 83 -1.35 3.10 -17.96
N VAL A 84 -0.79 2.14 -17.25
CA VAL A 84 0.43 2.32 -16.46
C VAL A 84 1.66 2.06 -17.32
N ALA A 85 2.47 3.09 -17.59
CA ALA A 85 3.72 2.95 -18.33
C ALA A 85 4.83 2.36 -17.45
N SER A 86 4.91 2.84 -16.22
CA SER A 86 5.86 2.38 -15.21
C SER A 86 5.28 2.63 -13.82
N LEU A 87 5.73 1.83 -12.86
CA LEU A 87 5.33 1.88 -11.47
C LEU A 87 6.52 1.51 -10.59
N THR A 88 6.83 2.35 -9.62
CA THR A 88 7.82 2.07 -8.58
C THR A 88 7.19 2.30 -7.22
N TRP A 89 7.38 1.32 -6.34
CA TRP A 89 7.05 1.42 -4.92
C TRP A 89 8.28 1.89 -4.15
N GLN A 90 8.11 2.92 -3.35
CA GLN A 90 9.08 3.33 -2.33
C GLN A 90 8.38 3.19 -1.00
N THR A 91 8.98 2.49 -0.05
CA THR A 91 8.33 2.23 1.23
C THR A 91 9.23 2.57 2.39
N GLU A 92 8.66 3.19 3.41
CA GLU A 92 9.37 3.58 4.62
C GLU A 92 8.55 3.16 5.84
N LEU A 93 9.23 2.56 6.82
CA LEU A 93 8.64 2.13 8.08
C LEU A 93 9.34 2.83 9.23
N GLU A 94 8.63 3.71 9.91
CA GLU A 94 9.14 4.46 11.06
C GLU A 94 8.54 3.93 12.35
N ARG A 95 9.37 3.86 13.40
CA ARG A 95 8.95 3.46 14.75
C ARG A 95 9.20 4.61 15.72
N PHE A 96 8.16 4.97 16.46
CA PHE A 96 8.20 5.93 17.54
C PHE A 96 8.06 5.19 18.87
N VAL A 97 9.13 5.15 19.65
CA VAL A 97 9.14 4.57 21.00
C VAL A 97 9.43 5.70 21.97
N GLU A 98 8.58 5.86 23.00
CA GLU A 98 8.88 6.79 24.08
C GLU A 98 10.01 6.22 24.96
N PRO A 99 11.04 7.01 25.32
CA PRO A 99 12.26 6.52 25.99
C PRO A 99 12.02 5.71 27.28
N ASP A 100 10.91 5.96 27.97
CA ASP A 100 10.60 5.37 29.28
C ASP A 100 9.32 4.52 29.30
N SER A 101 8.72 4.22 28.14
CA SER A 101 7.47 3.45 28.09
C SER A 101 7.72 1.95 27.93
N THR A 102 6.99 1.12 28.67
CA THR A 102 6.87 -0.33 28.42
C THR A 102 5.92 -0.66 27.26
N SER A 103 5.46 0.36 26.53
CA SER A 103 4.59 0.20 25.38
C SER A 103 5.37 -0.30 24.17
N SER A 104 4.72 -1.06 23.29
CA SER A 104 5.35 -1.59 22.07
C SER A 104 5.69 -0.51 21.02
N GLY A 105 5.28 0.74 21.29
CA GLY A 105 5.53 1.90 20.45
C GLY A 105 4.43 2.16 19.43
N THR A 106 4.63 3.19 18.63
CA THR A 106 3.76 3.57 17.52
C THR A 106 4.51 3.37 16.22
N ILE A 107 3.87 2.77 15.22
CA ILE A 107 4.51 2.52 13.91
C ILE A 107 3.78 3.30 12.81
N ARG A 108 4.55 3.91 11.91
CA ARG A 108 4.06 4.58 10.69
C ARG A 108 4.63 3.90 9.46
N LEU A 109 3.75 3.43 8.57
CA LEU A 109 4.10 2.96 7.23
C LEU A 109 3.81 4.07 6.22
N SER A 110 4.79 4.43 5.41
CA SER A 110 4.66 5.40 4.33
C SER A 110 4.93 4.73 2.98
N ILE A 111 4.12 5.06 1.98
CA ILE A 111 4.33 4.59 0.61
C ILE A 111 4.54 5.79 -0.30
N GLY A 112 5.77 5.93 -0.79
CA GLY A 112 6.09 6.71 -1.98
C GLY A 112 5.68 5.93 -3.23
N LEU A 113 4.88 6.56 -4.07
CA LEU A 113 4.44 6.04 -5.36
C LEU A 113 5.06 6.91 -6.44
N ASP A 114 5.80 6.30 -7.37
CA ASP A 114 6.20 6.93 -8.63
C ASP A 114 5.56 6.16 -9.78
N MET A 115 4.60 6.79 -10.46
CA MET A 115 3.84 6.17 -11.54
C MET A 115 3.76 7.08 -12.74
N GLN A 116 4.10 6.55 -13.90
CA GLN A 116 3.89 7.22 -15.17
C GLN A 116 2.67 6.63 -15.87
N LEU A 117 1.72 7.48 -16.27
CA LEU A 117 0.49 7.06 -16.94
C LEU A 117 0.48 7.45 -18.42
N LYS A 118 0.01 6.55 -19.28
CA LYS A 118 -0.27 6.75 -20.71
C LYS A 118 -1.75 7.04 -20.92
N MET A 119 -2.06 7.93 -21.85
CA MET A 119 -3.42 8.12 -22.35
C MET A 119 -3.76 7.08 -23.42
N GLN A 120 -5.04 6.71 -23.50
CA GLN A 120 -5.55 5.83 -24.57
C GLN A 120 -5.61 6.54 -25.93
N VAL A 121 -5.82 7.86 -25.96
CA VAL A 121 -5.96 8.65 -27.18
C VAL A 121 -5.39 10.06 -26.93
N GLY A 122 -4.67 10.61 -27.91
CA GLY A 122 -4.14 11.98 -27.89
C GLY A 122 -2.64 12.07 -27.63
N SER A 123 -2.07 13.25 -27.91
CA SER A 123 -0.64 13.57 -27.71
C SER A 123 -0.33 14.09 -26.29
N GLU A 124 -1.19 13.79 -25.32
CA GLU A 124 -0.99 14.25 -23.95
C GLU A 124 0.25 13.60 -23.35
N LYS A 125 1.15 14.43 -22.81
CA LYS A 125 2.41 13.95 -22.25
C LYS A 125 2.11 13.01 -21.08
N PRO A 126 2.87 11.91 -20.93
CA PRO A 126 2.81 11.10 -19.74
C PRO A 126 2.95 11.99 -18.50
N PHE A 127 2.13 11.75 -17.48
CA PHE A 127 2.23 12.49 -16.23
C PHE A 127 2.75 11.57 -15.13
N ASN A 128 3.64 12.12 -14.31
CA ASN A 128 4.24 11.42 -13.18
C ASN A 128 3.43 11.73 -11.92
N LEU A 129 2.88 10.70 -11.30
CA LEU A 129 2.30 10.80 -9.98
C LEU A 129 3.38 10.42 -8.97
N LYS A 130 3.95 11.44 -8.30
CA LYS A 130 4.82 11.26 -7.13
C LYS A 130 4.09 11.67 -5.87
N THR A 131 3.76 10.71 -5.01
CA THR A 131 3.04 11.00 -3.76
C THR A 131 3.53 10.11 -2.63
N SER A 132 3.65 10.69 -1.44
CA SER A 132 3.86 9.95 -0.20
C SER A 132 2.52 9.81 0.50
N ILE A 133 2.08 8.58 0.69
CA ILE A 133 0.81 8.27 1.34
C ILE A 133 1.13 7.86 2.78
N PHE A 134 0.62 8.67 3.71
CA PHE A 134 0.74 8.45 5.16
C PHE A 134 -0.61 8.02 5.73
N PRO A 135 -0.62 7.16 6.75
CA PRO A 135 -1.84 6.88 7.47
C PRO A 135 -2.29 8.13 8.20
N ALA A 136 -3.56 8.48 8.07
CA ALA A 136 -4.18 9.59 8.79
C ALA A 136 -4.28 9.34 10.30
N ARG A 137 -4.08 8.08 10.74
CA ARG A 137 -4.04 7.67 12.14
C ARG A 137 -2.76 6.89 12.38
N LEU A 138 -2.02 7.29 13.40
CA LEU A 138 -0.90 6.49 13.88
C LEU A 138 -1.43 5.18 14.47
N ASN A 139 -0.83 4.06 14.08
CA ASN A 139 -1.22 2.76 14.60
C ASN A 139 -0.63 2.62 16.01
N ARG A 140 -1.45 2.89 17.02
CA ARG A 140 -1.12 2.60 18.42
C ARG A 140 -1.19 1.10 18.62
N GLN A 141 -0.07 0.49 18.97
CA GLN A 141 -0.07 -0.92 19.34
C GLN A 141 -0.74 -1.05 20.73
N LEU A 142 -1.87 -1.74 20.76
CA LEU A 142 -2.50 -2.17 22.01
C LEU A 142 -1.70 -3.36 22.52
N ASN A 143 -0.68 -3.11 23.33
CA ASN A 143 -0.24 -4.14 24.25
C ASN A 143 -1.30 -4.28 25.34
N SER A 144 -1.75 -5.50 25.59
CA SER A 144 -2.41 -5.86 26.83
C SER A 144 -1.73 -7.12 27.36
N PRO A 145 -1.64 -7.27 28.67
CA PRO A 145 -0.92 -6.47 29.67
C PRO A 145 0.51 -6.99 29.91
#